data_AF-A0A9X3MN55-F1
#
_entry.id   AF-A0A9X3MN55-F1
#
_cell.length_a   1.000
_cell.length_b   1.000
_cell.length_c   1.000
_cell.angle_alpha   90.00
_cell.angle_beta   90.00
_cell.angle_gamma   90.00
#
_symmetry.space_group_name_H-M   'P 1'
#
loop_
_entity.id
_entity.type
_entity.pdbx_description
1 polymer ?
#
loop_
_entity_poly.entity_id
_entity_poly.type
_entity_poly.pdbx_seq_one_letter_code
_entity_poly.pdbx_strand_id
1 'polypeptide(L)'
;MKSKGRTLNELVAKKTNEIYLTKHFNDLTLEQKNKVYSEIVKSSGKSNPDVNRLMKNISSAGRGLIVLSIGLSVYTITSSEKKLETAGREALVAGAGIGGGIAGGAIAGLACGPGAPVCVSVGAFIGGTLAAFGVSIAW
;
A
#
# COMPACT_ATOMS: atom_id res chain seq x y z
N MET A 1 8.09 -2.16 7.52
CA MET A 1 6.86 -2.17 8.35
C MET A 1 7.03 -3.17 9.47
N LYS A 2 6.39 -2.97 10.61
CA LYS A 2 6.60 -3.85 11.78
C LYS A 2 5.90 -5.19 11.55
N SER A 3 6.61 -6.29 11.82
CA SER A 3 6.09 -7.66 11.64
C SER A 3 5.09 -8.09 12.71
N LYS A 4 5.09 -7.44 13.89
CA LYS A 4 4.14 -7.63 14.99
C LYS A 4 3.74 -6.27 15.57
N GLY A 5 2.50 -6.16 16.03
CA GLY A 5 2.04 -5.02 16.83
C GLY A 5 2.83 -4.96 18.14
N ARG A 6 3.06 -3.75 18.67
CA ARG A 6 3.63 -3.60 20.02
C ARG A 6 2.66 -4.17 21.05
N THR A 7 3.20 -4.79 22.09
CA THR A 7 2.35 -5.24 23.21
C THR A 7 1.78 -4.03 23.95
N LEU A 8 0.63 -4.23 24.60
CA LEU A 8 -0.03 -3.16 25.36
C LEU A 8 0.88 -2.62 26.46
N ASN A 9 1.64 -3.48 27.12
CA ASN A 9 2.63 -3.08 28.13
C ASN A 9 3.75 -2.20 27.54
N GLU A 10 4.21 -2.50 26.33
CA GLU A 10 5.22 -1.68 25.65
C GLU A 10 4.66 -0.32 25.21
N LEU A 11 3.41 -0.28 24.74
CA LEU A 11 2.70 0.96 24.39
C LEU A 11 2.50 1.86 25.61
N VAL A 12 2.08 1.26 26.72
CA VAL A 12 1.87 1.93 28.00
C VAL A 12 3.17 2.46 28.56
N ALA A 13 4.24 1.66 28.61
CA ALA A 13 5.55 2.10 29.07
C ALA A 13 6.07 3.26 28.21
N LYS A 14 5.98 3.12 26.88
CA LYS A 14 6.43 4.16 25.95
C LYS A 14 5.65 5.46 26.11
N LYS A 15 4.31 5.41 26.15
CA LYS A 15 3.48 6.62 26.27
C LYS A 15 3.56 7.25 27.65
N THR A 16 3.76 6.47 28.71
CA THR A 16 3.99 7.00 30.05
C THR A 16 5.31 7.77 30.09
N ASN A 17 6.38 7.23 29.51
CA ASN A 17 7.66 7.93 29.40
C ASN A 17 7.57 9.18 28.51
N GLU A 18 6.81 9.13 27.41
CA GLU A 18 6.62 10.28 26.50
C GLU A 18 5.85 11.45 27.15
N ILE A 19 4.91 11.16 28.07
CA ILE A 19 4.05 12.18 28.72
C ILE A 19 4.63 12.65 30.05
N TYR A 20 5.16 11.72 30.86
CA TYR A 20 5.57 11.99 32.24
C TYR A 20 7.08 11.89 32.48
N LEU A 21 7.90 11.57 31.45
CA LEU A 21 9.38 11.55 31.37
C LEU A 21 10.14 10.69 32.39
N THR A 22 9.69 10.61 33.65
CA THR A 22 10.40 10.02 34.78
C THR A 22 9.52 9.15 35.68
N LYS A 23 8.22 8.94 35.37
CA LYS A 23 7.33 8.10 36.17
C LYS A 23 7.05 6.74 35.53
N HIS A 24 7.05 5.68 36.32
CA HIS A 24 6.57 4.37 35.88
C HIS A 24 5.05 4.30 35.91
N PHE A 25 4.45 3.57 34.96
CA PHE A 25 2.99 3.42 34.86
C PHE A 25 2.34 2.96 36.17
N ASN A 26 3.04 2.17 36.98
CA ASN A 26 2.54 1.68 38.26
C ASN A 26 2.42 2.78 39.32
N ASP A 27 3.23 3.84 39.24
CA ASP A 27 3.27 4.95 40.20
C ASP A 27 2.28 6.08 39.83
N LEU A 28 1.52 5.92 38.74
CA LEU A 28 0.53 6.89 38.28
C LEU A 28 -0.80 6.72 39.02
N THR A 29 -1.45 7.85 39.31
CA THR A 29 -2.83 7.87 39.81
C THR A 29 -3.81 7.39 38.75
N LEU A 30 -5.03 6.98 39.15
CA LEU A 30 -6.05 6.45 38.23
C LEU A 30 -6.38 7.43 37.09
N GLU A 31 -6.49 8.73 37.42
CA GLU A 31 -6.65 9.84 36.48
C GLU A 31 -5.52 9.89 35.44
N GLN A 32 -4.27 9.76 35.88
CA GLN A 32 -3.09 9.80 35.01
C GLN A 32 -3.01 8.56 34.11
N LYS A 33 -3.39 7.38 34.62
CA LYS A 33 -3.48 6.14 33.83
C LYS A 33 -4.53 6.26 32.72
N ASN A 34 -5.71 6.81 33.03
CA ASN A 34 -6.77 7.04 32.04
C ASN A 34 -6.33 8.00 30.92
N LYS A 35 -5.52 9.02 31.27
CA LYS A 35 -4.94 9.94 30.28
C LYS A 35 -3.89 9.27 29.37
N VAL A 36 -3.11 8.32 29.90
CA VAL A 36 -2.19 7.53 29.07
C VAL A 36 -2.96 6.63 28.10
N TYR A 37 -4.01 5.95 28.57
CA TYR A 37 -4.86 5.11 27.70
C TYR A 37 -5.55 5.92 26.60
N SER A 38 -6.09 7.10 26.90
CA SER A 38 -6.73 7.95 25.89
C SER A 38 -5.74 8.43 24.82
N GLU A 39 -4.50 8.78 25.19
CA GLU A 39 -3.48 9.16 24.21
C GLU A 39 -2.96 7.95 23.41
N ILE A 40 -2.94 6.73 23.96
CA ILE A 40 -2.66 5.51 23.18
C ILE A 40 -3.70 5.31 22.09
N VAL A 41 -4.99 5.41 22.43
CA VAL A 41 -6.09 5.27 21.44
C VAL A 41 -6.00 6.37 20.40
N LYS A 42 -5.83 7.63 20.84
CA LYS A 42 -5.69 8.78 19.94
C LYS A 42 -4.47 8.66 19.03
N SER A 43 -3.33 8.20 19.55
CA SER A 43 -2.10 8.00 18.79
C SER A 43 -2.18 6.81 17.84
N SER A 44 -3.01 5.81 18.12
CA SER A 44 -3.20 4.65 17.24
C SER A 44 -4.00 5.00 15.98
N GLY A 45 -4.86 6.03 16.06
CA GLY A 45 -5.57 6.58 14.90
C GLY A 45 -4.82 7.66 14.11
N LYS A 46 -3.68 8.15 14.61
CA LYS A 46 -2.90 9.18 13.91
C LYS A 46 -2.09 8.58 12.77
N SER A 47 -2.20 9.19 11.59
CA SER A 47 -1.34 8.85 10.45
C SER A 47 0.12 9.17 10.73
N ASN A 48 1.03 8.28 10.31
CA ASN A 48 2.46 8.52 10.40
C ASN A 48 2.93 9.34 9.18
N PRO A 49 3.44 10.57 9.36
CA PRO A 49 3.83 11.45 8.25
C PRO A 49 4.98 10.89 7.41
N ASP A 50 5.88 10.09 7.98
CA ASP A 50 7.00 9.49 7.25
C ASP A 50 6.54 8.42 6.28
N VAL A 51 5.61 7.57 6.71
CA VAL A 51 5.00 6.56 5.83
C VAL A 51 4.18 7.23 4.75
N ASN A 52 3.40 8.27 5.09
CA ASN A 52 2.61 9.00 4.10
C ASN A 52 3.48 9.66 3.02
N ARG A 53 4.62 10.27 3.42
CA ARG A 53 5.58 10.87 2.48
C ARG A 53 6.23 9.82 1.58
N LEU A 54 6.65 8.70 2.14
CA LEU A 54 7.21 7.59 1.36
C LEU A 54 6.20 7.07 0.34
N MET A 55 4.96 6.82 0.76
CA MET A 55 3.89 6.34 -0.13
C MET A 55 3.57 7.36 -1.23
N LYS A 56 3.59 8.67 -0.92
CA LYS A 56 3.41 9.73 -1.93
C LYS A 56 4.52 9.71 -2.98
N ASN A 57 5.78 9.55 -2.57
CA ASN A 57 6.92 9.49 -3.48
C ASN A 57 6.86 8.24 -4.38
N ILE A 58 6.55 7.07 -3.80
CA ILE A 58 6.39 5.83 -4.56
C ILE A 58 5.23 5.94 -5.55
N SER A 59 4.11 6.55 -5.16
CA SER A 59 2.97 6.78 -6.06
C SER A 59 3.35 7.68 -7.24
N SER A 60 4.15 8.73 -7.00
CA SER A 60 4.67 9.59 -8.07
C SER A 60 5.60 8.83 -9.02
N ALA A 61 6.48 7.99 -8.49
CA ALA A 61 7.37 7.15 -9.30
C ALA A 61 6.60 6.13 -10.15
N GLY A 62 5.57 5.49 -9.57
CA GLY A 62 4.69 4.56 -10.29
C GLY A 62 3.94 5.23 -11.46
N ARG A 63 3.45 6.46 -11.27
CA ARG A 63 2.85 7.24 -12.37
C ARG A 63 3.85 7.54 -13.48
N GLY A 64 5.10 7.83 -13.14
CA GLY A 64 6.18 8.01 -14.12
C GLY A 64 6.41 6.75 -14.96
N LEU A 65 6.43 5.57 -14.32
CA LEU A 65 6.56 4.28 -15.03
C LEU A 65 5.40 4.03 -16.00
N ILE A 66 4.17 4.40 -15.66
CA ILE A 66 3.03 4.28 -16.58
C ILE A 66 3.23 5.14 -17.83
N VAL A 67 3.68 6.38 -17.66
CA VAL A 67 3.94 7.29 -18.79
C VAL A 67 5.06 6.75 -19.68
N LEU A 68 6.14 6.24 -19.09
CA LEU A 68 7.22 5.59 -19.83
C LEU A 68 6.74 4.35 -20.58
N SER A 69 5.90 3.53 -19.95
CA SER A 69 5.31 2.35 -20.58
C SER A 69 4.47 2.72 -21.79
N ILE A 70 3.61 3.74 -21.68
CA ILE A 70 2.81 4.23 -22.82
C ILE A 70 3.70 4.79 -23.92
N GLY A 71 4.77 5.52 -23.57
CA GLY A 71 5.73 6.03 -24.55
C GLY A 71 6.42 4.91 -25.33
N LEU A 72 6.83 3.84 -24.65
CA LEU A 72 7.38 2.65 -25.29
C LEU A 72 6.35 1.96 -26.18
N SER A 73 5.11 1.79 -25.72
CA SER A 73 4.00 1.25 -26.51
C SER A 73 3.82 1.98 -27.83
N VAL A 74 3.74 3.32 -27.79
CA VAL A 74 3.62 4.15 -29.00
C VAL A 74 4.81 3.95 -29.94
N TYR A 75 6.04 3.86 -29.41
CA TYR A 75 7.22 3.59 -30.21
C TYR A 75 7.10 2.24 -30.95
N THR A 76 6.72 1.16 -30.25
CA THR A 76 6.52 -0.16 -30.86
C THR A 76 5.43 -0.16 -31.93
N ILE A 77 4.31 0.55 -31.71
CA ILE A 77 3.22 0.67 -32.68
C ILE A 77 3.68 1.46 -33.91
N THR A 78 4.48 2.52 -33.74
CA THR A 78 4.97 3.30 -34.89
C THR A 78 5.97 2.51 -35.75
N SER A 79 6.75 1.62 -35.13
CA SER A 79 7.75 0.81 -35.80
C SER A 79 7.21 -0.50 -36.40
N SER A 80 5.93 -0.86 -36.17
CA SER A 80 5.34 -2.11 -36.65
C SER A 80 4.54 -1.93 -37.95
N GLU A 81 4.55 -2.98 -38.79
CA GLU A 81 3.83 -3.00 -40.08
C GLU A 81 2.30 -3.19 -39.93
N LYS A 82 1.84 -3.82 -38.83
CA LYS A 82 0.41 -4.04 -38.51
C LYS A 82 -0.03 -3.30 -37.24
N LYS A 83 -0.09 -1.98 -37.35
CA LYS A 83 -0.31 -1.04 -36.23
C LYS A 83 -1.59 -1.29 -35.42
N LEU A 84 -2.71 -1.61 -36.10
CA LEU A 84 -4.02 -1.82 -35.47
C LEU A 84 -4.06 -3.07 -34.58
N GLU A 85 -3.45 -4.15 -35.05
CA GLU A 85 -3.43 -5.43 -34.36
C GLU A 85 -2.50 -5.37 -33.13
N THR A 86 -1.33 -4.73 -33.29
CA THR A 86 -0.39 -4.50 -32.18
C THR A 86 -0.97 -3.58 -31.11
N ALA A 87 -1.64 -2.49 -31.52
CA ALA A 87 -2.29 -1.55 -30.59
C ALA A 87 -3.43 -2.23 -29.81
N GLY A 88 -4.23 -3.08 -30.48
CA GLY A 88 -5.30 -3.84 -29.84
C GLY A 88 -4.77 -4.80 -28.78
N ARG A 89 -3.73 -5.58 -29.11
CA ARG A 89 -3.08 -6.50 -28.16
C ARG A 89 -2.52 -5.77 -26.94
N GLU A 90 -1.84 -4.66 -27.16
CA GLU A 90 -1.20 -3.89 -26.10
C GLU A 90 -2.24 -3.21 -25.17
N ALA A 91 -3.32 -2.69 -25.73
CA ALA A 91 -4.45 -2.16 -24.96
C ALA A 91 -5.14 -3.25 -24.12
N LEU A 92 -5.30 -4.47 -24.66
CA LEU A 92 -5.95 -5.58 -23.97
C LEU A 92 -5.07 -6.11 -22.83
N VAL A 93 -3.76 -6.26 -23.05
CA VAL A 93 -2.79 -6.66 -22.01
C VAL A 93 -2.70 -5.60 -20.91
N ALA A 94 -2.62 -4.32 -21.26
CA ALA A 94 -2.60 -3.23 -20.29
C ALA A 94 -3.91 -3.14 -19.49
N GLY A 95 -5.05 -3.26 -20.16
CA GLY A 95 -6.37 -3.27 -19.53
C GLY A 95 -6.56 -4.45 -18.58
N ALA A 96 -6.10 -5.64 -18.99
CA ALA A 96 -6.12 -6.83 -18.16
C ALA A 96 -5.20 -6.70 -16.94
N GLY A 97 -4.01 -6.14 -17.10
CA GLY A 97 -3.09 -5.89 -15.98
C GLY A 97 -3.66 -4.91 -14.95
N ILE A 98 -4.31 -3.84 -15.40
CA ILE A 98 -4.97 -2.88 -14.50
C ILE A 98 -6.18 -3.53 -13.82
N GLY A 99 -7.05 -4.20 -14.57
CA GLY A 99 -8.23 -4.87 -14.04
C GLY A 99 -7.89 -5.98 -13.05
N GLY A 100 -6.90 -6.82 -13.38
CA GLY A 100 -6.38 -7.86 -12.51
C GLY A 100 -5.72 -7.31 -11.26
N GLY A 101 -5.03 -6.17 -11.37
CA GLY A 101 -4.42 -5.52 -10.21
C GLY A 101 -5.45 -4.91 -9.26
N ILE A 102 -6.52 -4.31 -9.78
CA ILE A 102 -7.64 -3.81 -8.96
C ILE A 102 -8.34 -4.98 -8.28
N ALA A 103 -8.65 -6.06 -9.01
CA ALA A 103 -9.31 -7.23 -8.46
C ALA A 103 -8.44 -7.95 -7.41
N GLY A 104 -7.16 -8.17 -7.71
CA GLY A 104 -6.21 -8.80 -6.78
C GLY A 104 -5.96 -7.95 -5.53
N GLY A 105 -5.88 -6.63 -5.68
CA GLY A 105 -5.77 -5.68 -4.57
C GLY A 105 -7.03 -5.66 -3.70
N ALA A 106 -8.21 -5.69 -4.32
CA ALA A 106 -9.49 -5.75 -3.62
C ALA A 106 -9.65 -7.05 -2.82
N ILE A 107 -9.33 -8.21 -3.41
CA ILE A 107 -9.40 -9.51 -2.73
C ILE A 107 -8.41 -9.55 -1.54
N ALA A 108 -7.17 -9.09 -1.74
CA ALA A 108 -6.20 -9.00 -0.66
C ALA A 108 -6.58 -7.98 0.42
N GLY A 109 -7.25 -6.88 0.03
CA GLY A 109 -7.79 -5.89 0.96
C GLY A 109 -8.96 -6.41 1.80
N LEU A 110 -9.80 -7.29 1.26
CA LEU A 110 -10.82 -7.99 2.03
C LEU A 110 -10.21 -9.00 3.00
N ALA A 111 -9.12 -9.67 2.61
CA ALA A 111 -8.46 -10.66 3.46
C ALA A 111 -7.64 -10.05 4.61
N CYS A 112 -6.90 -8.96 4.34
CA CYS A 112 -5.99 -8.34 5.32
C CYS A 112 -6.52 -7.05 5.96
N GLY A 113 -7.68 -6.57 5.51
CA GLY A 113 -8.30 -5.33 5.96
C GLY A 113 -7.83 -4.08 5.20
N PRO A 114 -8.67 -3.03 5.16
CA PRO A 114 -8.44 -1.81 4.36
C PRO A 114 -7.25 -0.96 4.84
N GLY A 115 -6.68 -1.28 5.99
CA GLY A 115 -5.56 -0.57 6.61
C GLY A 115 -4.19 -1.23 6.44
N ALA A 116 -4.07 -2.31 5.65
CA ALA A 116 -2.84 -3.07 5.46
C ALA A 116 -2.20 -2.79 4.07
N PRO A 117 -1.37 -1.73 3.92
CA PRO A 117 -0.83 -1.33 2.62
C PRO A 117 -0.05 -2.45 1.91
N VAL A 118 0.69 -3.24 2.68
CA VAL A 118 1.55 -4.31 2.13
C VAL A 118 0.70 -5.40 1.50
N CYS A 119 -0.30 -5.91 2.21
CA CYS A 119 -1.11 -7.02 1.70
C CYS A 119 -1.90 -6.62 0.45
N VAL A 120 -2.50 -5.42 0.45
CA VAL A 120 -3.21 -4.87 -0.71
C VAL A 120 -2.26 -4.68 -1.90
N SER A 121 -1.07 -4.11 -1.67
CA SER A 121 -0.10 -3.87 -2.74
C SER A 121 0.44 -5.16 -3.37
N VAL A 122 0.69 -6.19 -2.56
CA VAL A 122 1.13 -7.51 -3.03
C VAL A 122 0.02 -8.19 -3.82
N GLY A 123 -1.21 -8.18 -3.31
CA GLY A 123 -2.37 -8.71 -4.02
C GLY A 123 -2.62 -8.01 -5.36
N ALA A 124 -2.48 -6.68 -5.40
CA ALA A 124 -2.61 -5.91 -6.62
C ALA A 124 -1.50 -6.21 -7.63
N PHE A 125 -0.27 -6.40 -7.16
CA PHE A 125 0.84 -6.75 -8.04
C PHE A 125 0.67 -8.15 -8.64
N ILE A 126 0.36 -9.15 -7.80
CA ILE A 126 0.15 -10.53 -8.24
C ILE A 126 -1.06 -10.63 -9.17
N GLY A 127 -2.19 -10.02 -8.81
CA GLY A 127 -3.39 -10.03 -9.65
C GLY A 127 -3.17 -9.35 -11.00
N GLY A 128 -2.43 -8.23 -11.02
CA GLY A 128 -2.14 -7.51 -12.26
C GLY A 128 -1.18 -8.27 -13.18
N THR A 129 -0.10 -8.82 -12.62
CA THR A 129 0.84 -9.63 -13.41
C THR A 129 0.17 -10.87 -13.99
N LEU A 130 -0.59 -11.62 -13.19
CA LEU A 130 -1.29 -12.83 -13.65
C LEU A 130 -2.31 -12.53 -14.76
N ALA A 131 -3.07 -11.44 -14.64
CA ALA A 131 -4.04 -11.07 -15.66
C ALA A 131 -3.37 -10.59 -16.96
N ALA A 132 -2.30 -9.79 -16.86
CA ALA A 132 -1.54 -9.34 -18.03
C ALA A 132 -0.88 -10.52 -18.76
N PHE A 133 -0.23 -11.43 -18.02
CA PHE A 133 0.38 -12.63 -18.60
C PHE A 133 -0.68 -13.56 -19.18
N GLY A 134 -1.80 -13.78 -18.47
CA GLY A 134 -2.91 -14.61 -18.94
C GLY A 134 -3.50 -14.13 -20.27
N VAL A 135 -3.62 -12.82 -20.46
CA VAL A 135 -4.06 -12.26 -21.74
C VAL A 135 -2.97 -12.34 -22.81
N SER A 136 -1.70 -12.16 -22.45
CA SER A 136 -0.59 -12.22 -23.41
C SER A 136 -0.40 -13.61 -24.04
N ILE A 137 -0.72 -14.69 -23.32
CA ILE A 137 -0.64 -16.08 -23.79
C ILE A 137 -1.90 -16.56 -24.50
N ALA A 138 -3.04 -15.92 -24.24
CA ALA A 138 -4.34 -16.29 -24.80
C ALA A 138 -4.65 -15.60 -26.15
N TRP A 139 -3.79 -14.66 -26.57
CA TRP A 139 -3.84 -13.93 -27.83
C TRP A 139 -2.72 -14.40 -28.75
#